data_AF-A0A6B2L290-F1
#
_entry.id   AF-A0A6B2L290-F1
#
_cell.length_a   1.000
_cell.length_b   1.000
_cell.length_c   1.000
_cell.angle_alpha   90.00
_cell.angle_beta   90.00
_cell.angle_gamma   90.00
#
_symmetry.space_group_name_H-M   'P 1'
#
loop_
_entity.id
_entity.type
_entity.pdbx_description
1 polymer ?
#
loop_
_entity_poly.entity_id
_entity_poly.type
_entity_poly.pdbx_seq_one_letter_code
_entity_poly.pdbx_strand_id
1 'polypeptide(L)'
;MLDIVQLLLKDPRVDPSDNRDTALRAAASNGHVDVVRLLLSDKRVSPSAAGNSAIITACENGHYEIFALLYADPRVEIQFPLLLSAAIQGGSFQIVEELLHTPNIADLVNPATFDPLAIAIQWHSHKIVELLLDSEALRPLINPACHENLPLLWAARNGYTEIVEILLCDSRVDPCAADNTALRQAVLGNHHRVVELLLKDHRPDPSFEENLLIRNACAKGFLSIATLLLDDPRVDPSAQENAAIRAAAKKGYDTIIVELLAHELVDPSDVRNEAIISAASEGYIAIVKMLCHDPRVDPSARKNQALKEASAKGFVQIVEILLHDERVDPSVGNIEVIKKALELDTAQEKEALWKNFASRYAKNHNHTKVATIIETDPRASPAFLWNYAIHNKNVDFVKLLLNDERINTVHIKNAFSIASKKGDFDIMELLLQAEDCDISLKDVGRSIATGFTMMRKKIDALEISLDDVFEGQEKMQKKMDLLLDLLSEKMKQ
;
A
#
# COMPACT_ATOMS: atom_id res chain seq x y z
N MET A 1 -52.32 -30.53 -10.02
CA MET A 1 -51.40 -30.88 -11.15
C MET A 1 -51.40 -32.39 -11.39
N LEU A 2 -51.28 -33.21 -10.35
CA LEU A 2 -51.34 -34.67 -10.44
C LEU A 2 -52.61 -35.18 -11.15
N ASP A 3 -53.79 -34.62 -10.85
CA ASP A 3 -55.06 -35.01 -11.48
C ASP A 3 -55.05 -34.83 -13.01
N ILE A 4 -54.35 -33.78 -13.49
CA ILE A 4 -54.23 -33.50 -14.92
C ILE A 4 -53.35 -34.56 -15.58
N VAL A 5 -52.20 -34.88 -14.97
CA VAL A 5 -51.31 -35.94 -15.48
C VAL A 5 -52.05 -37.29 -15.51
N GLN A 6 -52.81 -37.59 -14.45
CA GLN A 6 -53.59 -38.83 -14.39
C GLN A 6 -54.70 -38.89 -15.46
N LEU A 7 -55.33 -37.76 -15.76
CA LEU A 7 -56.32 -37.67 -16.81
C LEU A 7 -55.69 -37.81 -18.21
N LEU A 8 -54.53 -37.20 -18.43
CA LEU A 8 -53.78 -37.30 -19.70
C LEU A 8 -53.28 -38.73 -19.96
N LEU A 9 -52.79 -39.44 -18.94
CA LEU A 9 -52.31 -40.82 -19.10
C LEU A 9 -53.42 -41.80 -19.48
N LYS A 10 -54.69 -41.49 -19.19
CA LYS A 10 -55.85 -42.29 -19.61
C LYS A 10 -56.24 -42.07 -21.08
N ASP A 11 -55.80 -40.97 -21.70
CA ASP A 11 -56.06 -40.71 -23.11
C ASP A 11 -55.07 -41.51 -23.98
N PRO A 12 -55.56 -42.43 -24.84
CA PRO A 12 -54.68 -43.30 -25.65
C PRO A 12 -53.84 -42.53 -26.68
N ARG A 13 -54.16 -41.25 -26.96
CA ARG A 13 -53.37 -40.39 -27.87
C ARG A 13 -52.13 -39.81 -27.21
N VAL A 14 -52.05 -39.84 -25.88
CA VAL A 14 -50.90 -39.34 -25.13
C VAL A 14 -49.87 -40.46 -25.01
N ASP A 15 -48.67 -40.20 -25.51
CA ASP A 15 -47.51 -41.06 -25.33
C ASP A 15 -46.61 -40.52 -24.21
N PRO A 16 -46.58 -41.15 -23.02
CA PRO A 16 -45.73 -40.70 -21.93
C PRO A 16 -44.24 -41.00 -22.13
N SER A 17 -43.90 -41.84 -23.11
CA SER A 17 -42.51 -42.16 -23.50
C SER A 17 -41.92 -41.18 -24.52
N ASP A 18 -42.72 -40.21 -24.97
CA ASP A 18 -42.33 -39.28 -26.03
C ASP A 18 -41.04 -38.50 -25.70
N ASN A 19 -40.26 -38.25 -26.75
CA ASN A 19 -38.94 -37.62 -26.69
C ASN A 19 -38.03 -38.21 -25.57
N ARG A 20 -37.92 -39.54 -25.54
CA ARG A 20 -37.12 -40.28 -24.53
C ARG A 20 -37.55 -39.95 -23.10
N ASP A 21 -38.84 -40.15 -22.83
CA ASP A 21 -39.47 -39.98 -21.51
C ASP A 21 -39.23 -38.59 -20.91
N THR A 22 -39.40 -37.54 -21.74
CA THR A 22 -39.17 -36.15 -21.31
C THR A 22 -40.03 -35.77 -20.10
N ALA A 23 -41.27 -36.27 -20.03
CA ALA A 23 -42.15 -36.02 -18.90
C ALA A 23 -41.55 -36.55 -17.58
N LEU A 24 -40.98 -37.75 -17.58
CA LEU A 24 -40.34 -38.34 -16.41
C LEU A 24 -39.09 -37.55 -16.00
N ARG A 25 -38.23 -37.21 -16.97
CA ARG A 25 -37.00 -36.44 -16.72
C ARG A 25 -37.30 -35.05 -16.16
N ALA A 26 -38.31 -34.36 -16.71
CA ALA A 26 -38.73 -33.06 -16.22
C ALA A 26 -39.32 -33.17 -14.81
N ALA A 27 -40.17 -34.17 -14.55
CA ALA A 27 -40.71 -34.41 -13.21
C ALA A 27 -39.60 -34.71 -12.19
N ALA A 28 -38.61 -35.52 -12.57
CA ALA A 28 -37.46 -35.86 -11.73
C ALA A 28 -36.59 -34.64 -11.43
N SER A 29 -36.22 -33.86 -12.45
CA SER A 29 -35.41 -32.64 -12.29
C SER A 29 -36.10 -31.57 -11.42
N ASN A 30 -37.43 -31.46 -11.47
CA ASN A 30 -38.21 -30.47 -10.71
C ASN A 30 -38.75 -30.99 -9.37
N GLY A 31 -38.38 -32.21 -8.93
CA GLY A 31 -38.78 -32.71 -7.62
C GLY A 31 -40.25 -33.13 -7.49
N HIS A 32 -40.92 -33.46 -8.59
CA HIS A 32 -42.35 -33.82 -8.59
C HIS A 32 -42.56 -35.32 -8.29
N VAL A 33 -42.36 -35.72 -7.03
CA VAL A 33 -42.39 -37.11 -6.55
C VAL A 33 -43.66 -37.87 -6.97
N ASP A 34 -44.84 -37.28 -6.76
CA ASP A 34 -46.11 -37.93 -7.10
C ASP A 34 -46.29 -38.13 -8.60
N VAL A 35 -45.80 -37.17 -9.41
CA VAL A 35 -45.82 -37.28 -10.87
C VAL A 35 -44.86 -38.37 -11.34
N VAL A 36 -43.66 -38.47 -10.76
CA VAL A 36 -42.73 -39.56 -11.03
C VAL A 36 -43.37 -40.90 -10.68
N ARG A 37 -43.96 -41.05 -9.49
CA ARG A 37 -44.63 -42.30 -9.06
C ARG A 37 -45.75 -42.69 -10.03
N LEU A 38 -46.55 -41.72 -10.45
CA LEU A 38 -47.63 -41.95 -11.41
C LEU A 38 -47.09 -42.36 -12.78
N LEU A 39 -46.06 -41.68 -13.31
CA LEU A 39 -45.44 -42.01 -14.59
C LEU A 39 -44.79 -43.39 -14.58
N LEU A 40 -44.08 -43.76 -13.50
CA LEU A 40 -43.44 -45.07 -13.36
C LEU A 40 -44.44 -46.23 -13.31
N SER A 41 -45.69 -45.97 -12.92
CA SER A 41 -46.77 -46.96 -12.93
C SER A 41 -47.27 -47.30 -14.33
N ASP A 42 -47.02 -46.43 -15.32
CA ASP A 42 -47.33 -46.69 -16.72
C ASP A 42 -46.20 -47.54 -17.36
N LYS A 43 -46.56 -48.70 -17.90
CA LYS A 43 -45.60 -49.64 -18.49
C LYS A 43 -44.89 -49.11 -19.73
N ARG A 44 -45.45 -48.08 -20.38
CA ARG A 44 -44.85 -47.44 -21.55
C ARG A 44 -43.63 -46.57 -21.18
N VAL A 45 -43.60 -46.08 -19.94
CA VAL A 45 -42.52 -45.23 -19.44
C VAL A 45 -41.29 -46.06 -19.12
N SER A 46 -40.14 -45.62 -19.63
CA SER A 46 -38.84 -46.23 -19.36
C SER A 46 -38.01 -45.35 -18.41
N PRO A 47 -37.73 -45.79 -17.17
CA PRO A 47 -36.94 -45.00 -16.23
C PRO A 47 -35.45 -44.91 -16.60
N SER A 48 -34.95 -45.80 -17.45
CA SER A 48 -33.58 -45.79 -17.96
C SER A 48 -33.41 -44.98 -19.26
N ALA A 49 -34.47 -44.32 -19.73
CA ALA A 49 -34.43 -43.49 -20.91
C ALA A 49 -33.41 -42.36 -20.83
N ALA A 50 -32.93 -41.95 -22.00
CA ALA A 50 -31.86 -40.96 -22.13
C ALA A 50 -30.59 -41.28 -21.32
N GLY A 51 -30.29 -42.58 -21.10
CA GLY A 51 -29.13 -43.01 -20.34
C GLY A 51 -29.28 -42.70 -18.85
N ASN A 52 -30.40 -43.10 -18.25
CA ASN A 52 -30.71 -42.88 -16.84
C ASN A 52 -30.81 -41.40 -16.42
N SER A 53 -31.16 -40.50 -17.35
CA SER A 53 -31.19 -39.05 -17.08
C SER A 53 -32.15 -38.67 -15.94
N ALA A 54 -33.25 -39.40 -15.74
CA ALA A 54 -34.18 -39.12 -14.66
C ALA A 54 -33.55 -39.31 -13.26
N ILE A 55 -32.83 -40.41 -13.04
CA ILE A 55 -32.17 -40.66 -11.74
C ILE A 55 -30.94 -39.77 -11.56
N ILE A 56 -30.18 -39.50 -12.64
CA ILE A 56 -29.02 -38.59 -12.60
C ILE A 56 -29.46 -37.18 -12.18
N THR A 57 -30.50 -36.63 -12.83
CA THR A 57 -31.00 -35.30 -12.48
C THR A 57 -31.64 -35.26 -11.08
N ALA A 58 -32.20 -36.37 -10.58
CA ALA A 58 -32.62 -36.46 -9.19
C ALA A 58 -31.42 -36.38 -8.22
N CYS A 59 -30.30 -37.03 -8.55
CA CYS A 59 -29.05 -36.94 -7.81
C CYS A 59 -28.44 -35.53 -7.84
N GLU A 60 -28.34 -34.89 -9.00
CA GLU A 60 -27.78 -33.54 -9.15
C GLU A 60 -28.61 -32.48 -8.40
N ASN A 61 -29.93 -32.65 -8.33
CA ASN A 61 -30.82 -31.67 -7.69
C ASN A 61 -31.21 -32.04 -6.24
N GLY A 62 -30.68 -33.16 -5.70
CA GLY A 62 -30.92 -33.57 -4.31
C GLY A 62 -32.32 -34.09 -4.01
N HIS A 63 -33.06 -34.57 -5.02
CA HIS A 63 -34.42 -35.09 -4.85
C HIS A 63 -34.39 -36.54 -4.32
N TYR A 64 -34.07 -36.71 -3.03
CA TYR A 64 -33.86 -38.01 -2.39
C TYR A 64 -35.01 -39.01 -2.61
N GLU A 65 -36.26 -38.58 -2.45
CA GLU A 65 -37.42 -39.48 -2.64
C GLU A 65 -37.54 -39.99 -4.08
N ILE A 66 -37.21 -39.15 -5.07
CA ILE A 66 -37.21 -39.53 -6.48
C ILE A 66 -36.06 -40.47 -6.79
N PHE A 67 -34.88 -40.16 -6.24
CA PHE A 67 -33.73 -41.05 -6.30
C PHE A 67 -34.07 -42.43 -5.73
N ALA A 68 -34.65 -42.51 -4.52
CA ALA A 68 -35.01 -43.76 -3.88
C ALA A 68 -36.03 -44.57 -4.72
N LEU A 69 -37.03 -43.90 -5.30
CA LEU A 69 -38.01 -44.55 -6.19
C LEU A 69 -37.37 -45.14 -7.44
N LEU A 70 -36.48 -44.39 -8.10
CA LEU A 70 -35.82 -44.84 -9.32
C LEU A 70 -34.71 -45.86 -9.04
N TYR A 71 -34.00 -45.72 -7.93
CA TYR A 71 -32.93 -46.64 -7.51
C TYR A 71 -33.48 -48.03 -7.16
N ALA A 72 -34.70 -48.10 -6.62
CA ALA A 72 -35.39 -49.35 -6.35
C ALA A 72 -36.07 -49.98 -7.60
N ASP A 73 -36.16 -49.25 -8.72
CA ASP A 73 -36.81 -49.75 -9.93
C ASP A 73 -35.85 -50.66 -10.72
N PRO A 74 -36.17 -51.96 -10.90
CA PRO A 74 -35.27 -52.91 -11.56
C PRO A 74 -35.05 -52.63 -13.05
N ARG A 75 -35.83 -51.71 -13.65
CA ARG A 75 -35.65 -51.27 -15.04
C ARG A 75 -34.54 -50.23 -15.18
N VAL A 76 -34.02 -49.68 -14.08
CA VAL A 76 -32.91 -48.73 -14.07
C VAL A 76 -31.59 -49.49 -14.01
N GLU A 77 -30.73 -49.27 -14.99
CA GLU A 77 -29.38 -49.83 -15.00
C GLU A 77 -28.46 -48.91 -14.20
N ILE A 78 -28.04 -49.34 -13.00
CA ILE A 78 -27.23 -48.52 -12.11
C ILE A 78 -25.78 -48.41 -12.62
N GLN A 79 -25.42 -47.22 -13.09
CA GLN A 79 -24.04 -46.85 -13.38
C GLN A 79 -23.47 -46.11 -12.17
N PHE A 80 -22.92 -46.88 -11.22
CA PHE A 80 -22.58 -46.38 -9.89
C PHE A 80 -21.67 -45.13 -9.89
N PRO A 81 -20.53 -45.09 -10.62
CA PRO A 81 -19.66 -43.91 -10.62
C PRO A 81 -20.34 -42.64 -11.13
N LEU A 82 -21.19 -42.76 -12.16
CA LEU A 82 -21.93 -41.63 -12.73
C LEU A 82 -22.95 -41.08 -11.72
N LEU A 83 -23.64 -41.97 -11.02
CA LEU A 83 -24.65 -41.63 -10.02
C LEU A 83 -24.03 -40.94 -8.80
N LEU A 84 -22.93 -41.49 -8.30
CA LEU A 84 -22.18 -40.90 -7.20
C LEU A 84 -21.58 -39.54 -7.61
N SER A 85 -21.00 -39.44 -8.81
CA SER A 85 -20.50 -38.16 -9.36
C SER A 85 -21.59 -37.09 -9.40
N ALA A 86 -22.76 -37.42 -9.93
CA ALA A 86 -23.90 -36.53 -10.03
C ALA A 86 -24.38 -36.06 -8.65
N ALA A 87 -24.48 -36.98 -7.68
CA ALA A 87 -24.86 -36.65 -6.31
C ALA A 87 -23.84 -35.73 -5.62
N ILE A 88 -22.54 -35.98 -5.82
CA ILE A 88 -21.46 -35.15 -5.26
C ILE A 88 -21.49 -33.75 -5.89
N GLN A 89 -21.59 -33.66 -7.21
CA GLN A 89 -21.67 -32.39 -7.95
C GLN A 89 -22.88 -31.55 -7.53
N GLY A 90 -24.02 -32.20 -7.27
CA GLY A 90 -25.22 -31.56 -6.75
C GLY A 90 -25.16 -31.16 -5.28
N GLY A 91 -24.12 -31.59 -4.54
CA GLY A 91 -24.06 -31.39 -3.08
C GLY A 91 -25.10 -32.22 -2.31
N SER A 92 -25.62 -33.29 -2.90
CA SER A 92 -26.75 -34.08 -2.41
C SER A 92 -26.35 -35.05 -1.30
N PHE A 93 -26.06 -34.52 -0.11
CA PHE A 93 -25.51 -35.26 1.04
C PHE A 93 -26.25 -36.56 1.34
N GLN A 94 -27.58 -36.54 1.47
CA GLN A 94 -28.40 -37.72 1.80
C GLN A 94 -28.30 -38.82 0.74
N ILE A 95 -28.21 -38.44 -0.54
CA ILE A 95 -28.08 -39.38 -1.64
C ILE A 95 -26.66 -39.98 -1.63
N VAL A 96 -25.64 -39.16 -1.39
CA VAL A 96 -24.26 -39.66 -1.26
C VAL A 96 -24.16 -40.63 -0.09
N GLU A 97 -24.71 -40.27 1.08
CA GLU A 97 -24.75 -41.14 2.26
C GLU A 97 -25.40 -42.49 1.94
N GLU A 98 -26.58 -42.49 1.32
CA GLU A 98 -27.24 -43.74 0.89
C GLU A 98 -26.36 -44.56 -0.08
N LEU A 99 -25.78 -43.91 -1.10
CA LEU A 99 -24.94 -44.60 -2.08
C LEU A 99 -23.69 -45.21 -1.46
N LEU A 100 -23.12 -44.60 -0.42
CA LEU A 100 -21.95 -45.14 0.29
C LEU A 100 -22.25 -46.40 1.11
N HIS A 101 -23.52 -46.66 1.44
CA HIS A 101 -23.96 -47.90 2.08
C HIS A 101 -24.13 -49.08 1.10
N THR A 102 -23.83 -48.88 -0.20
CA THR A 102 -23.90 -49.95 -1.20
C THR A 102 -22.93 -51.09 -0.85
N PRO A 103 -23.40 -52.35 -0.79
CA PRO A 103 -22.52 -53.50 -0.55
C PRO A 103 -21.41 -53.60 -1.62
N ASN A 104 -20.18 -53.90 -1.18
CA ASN A 104 -19.01 -54.01 -2.05
C ASN A 104 -18.71 -52.73 -2.87
N ILE A 105 -19.03 -51.55 -2.32
CA ILE A 105 -18.72 -50.24 -2.91
C ILE A 105 -17.27 -50.11 -3.41
N ALA A 106 -16.32 -50.79 -2.76
CA ALA A 106 -14.91 -50.78 -3.11
C ALA A 106 -14.63 -51.34 -4.52
N ASP A 107 -15.44 -52.30 -4.99
CA ASP A 107 -15.32 -52.88 -6.34
C ASP A 107 -15.93 -51.96 -7.42
N LEU A 108 -16.77 -51.01 -7.01
CA LEU A 108 -17.49 -50.10 -7.89
C LEU A 108 -16.77 -48.77 -8.10
N VAL A 109 -15.77 -48.47 -7.26
CA VAL A 109 -15.02 -47.20 -7.29
C VAL A 109 -13.58 -47.47 -7.70
N ASN A 110 -13.16 -46.87 -8.80
CA ASN A 110 -11.77 -46.88 -9.25
C ASN A 110 -11.18 -45.45 -9.22
N PRO A 111 -10.37 -45.09 -8.21
CA PRO A 111 -9.74 -43.78 -8.07
C PRO A 111 -8.94 -43.32 -9.30
N ALA A 112 -8.41 -44.25 -10.10
CA ALA A 112 -7.63 -43.90 -11.30
C ALA A 112 -8.51 -43.30 -12.42
N THR A 113 -9.79 -43.65 -12.45
CA THR A 113 -10.75 -43.16 -13.46
C THR A 113 -11.83 -42.25 -12.88
N PHE A 114 -12.05 -42.33 -11.56
CA PHE A 114 -13.07 -41.61 -10.82
C PHE A 114 -12.61 -41.39 -9.37
N ASP A 115 -12.21 -40.17 -9.06
CA ASP A 115 -11.84 -39.75 -7.70
C ASP A 115 -12.98 -38.93 -7.07
N PRO A 116 -13.82 -39.55 -6.21
CA PRO A 116 -14.95 -38.86 -5.59
C PRO A 116 -14.49 -37.73 -4.65
N LEU A 117 -13.31 -37.85 -4.03
CA LEU A 117 -12.78 -36.80 -3.15
C LEU A 117 -12.40 -35.56 -3.95
N ALA A 118 -11.72 -35.74 -5.08
CA ALA A 118 -11.35 -34.62 -5.95
C ALA A 118 -12.59 -33.87 -6.46
N ILE A 119 -13.65 -34.59 -6.83
CA ILE A 119 -14.93 -34.00 -7.26
C ILE A 119 -15.59 -33.23 -6.11
N ALA A 120 -15.65 -33.82 -4.91
CA ALA A 120 -16.24 -33.16 -3.74
C ALA A 120 -15.51 -31.85 -3.37
N ILE A 121 -14.18 -31.83 -3.50
CA ILE A 121 -13.36 -30.63 -3.31
C ILE A 121 -13.60 -29.61 -4.41
N GLN A 122 -13.65 -30.04 -5.68
CA GLN A 122 -13.90 -29.17 -6.82
C GLN A 122 -15.22 -28.40 -6.68
N TRP A 123 -16.26 -29.07 -6.18
CA TRP A 123 -17.60 -28.49 -5.97
C TRP A 123 -17.81 -27.90 -4.57
N HIS A 124 -16.74 -27.72 -3.78
CA HIS A 124 -16.79 -27.08 -2.45
C HIS A 124 -17.84 -27.72 -1.52
N SER A 125 -17.89 -29.05 -1.45
CA SER A 125 -18.83 -29.75 -0.57
C SER A 125 -18.11 -30.35 0.64
N HIS A 126 -17.82 -29.51 1.65
CA HIS A 126 -17.07 -29.93 2.84
C HIS A 126 -17.72 -31.11 3.59
N LYS A 127 -19.06 -31.13 3.72
CA LYS A 127 -19.79 -32.24 4.34
C LYS A 127 -19.60 -33.56 3.59
N ILE A 128 -19.54 -33.51 2.26
CA ILE A 128 -19.31 -34.70 1.44
C ILE A 128 -17.84 -35.12 1.52
N VAL A 129 -16.89 -34.17 1.58
CA VAL A 129 -15.47 -34.47 1.82
C VAL A 129 -15.31 -35.23 3.15
N GLU A 130 -15.91 -34.73 4.22
CA GLU A 130 -15.92 -35.39 5.53
C GLU A 130 -16.52 -36.80 5.44
N LEU A 131 -17.73 -36.93 4.89
CA LEU A 131 -18.43 -38.20 4.70
C LEU A 131 -17.60 -39.23 3.90
N LEU A 132 -16.90 -38.80 2.85
CA LEU A 132 -16.05 -39.68 2.04
C LEU A 132 -14.80 -40.15 2.80
N LEU A 133 -14.20 -39.29 3.63
CA LEU A 133 -13.02 -39.64 4.43
C LEU A 133 -13.37 -40.53 5.64
N ASP A 134 -14.59 -40.40 6.16
CA ASP A 134 -15.11 -41.21 7.27
C ASP A 134 -15.67 -42.57 6.81
N SER A 135 -15.95 -42.75 5.52
CA SER A 135 -16.41 -44.02 4.96
C SER A 135 -15.34 -45.12 5.08
N GLU A 136 -15.56 -46.11 5.94
CA GLU A 136 -14.63 -47.23 6.15
C GLU A 136 -14.30 -47.98 4.86
N ALA A 137 -15.28 -48.11 3.96
CA ALA A 137 -15.13 -48.85 2.72
C ALA A 137 -14.35 -48.09 1.64
N LEU A 138 -14.48 -46.76 1.58
CA LEU A 138 -13.77 -45.94 0.58
C LEU A 138 -12.45 -45.35 1.08
N ARG A 139 -12.26 -45.19 2.39
CA ARG A 139 -11.05 -44.62 2.98
C ARG A 139 -9.74 -45.28 2.50
N PRO A 140 -9.64 -46.61 2.27
CA PRO A 140 -8.43 -47.23 1.72
C PRO A 140 -8.15 -46.90 0.25
N LEU A 141 -9.19 -46.54 -0.51
CA LEU A 141 -9.11 -46.26 -1.94
C LEU A 141 -8.81 -44.78 -2.21
N ILE A 142 -9.33 -43.90 -1.36
CA ILE A 142 -9.17 -42.46 -1.51
C ILE A 142 -7.89 -42.02 -0.81
N ASN A 143 -7.05 -41.26 -1.52
CA ASN A 143 -5.83 -40.68 -0.98
C ASN A 143 -5.94 -39.14 -0.90
N PRO A 144 -6.16 -38.56 0.30
CA PRO A 144 -6.22 -37.11 0.47
C PRO A 144 -4.86 -36.42 0.26
N ALA A 145 -3.77 -37.18 0.22
CA ALA A 145 -2.42 -36.72 -0.10
C ALA A 145 -2.00 -37.05 -1.54
N CYS A 146 -2.95 -37.36 -2.45
CA CYS A 146 -2.63 -37.69 -3.84
C CYS A 146 -1.88 -36.56 -4.55
N HIS A 147 -1.04 -36.93 -5.53
CA HIS A 147 -0.26 -35.99 -6.35
C HIS A 147 0.44 -34.89 -5.53
N GLU A 148 1.19 -35.27 -4.51
CA GLU A 148 1.90 -34.33 -3.61
C GLU A 148 0.95 -33.38 -2.86
N ASN A 149 -0.14 -33.91 -2.28
CA ASN A 149 -1.18 -33.14 -1.56
C ASN A 149 -1.95 -32.14 -2.42
N LEU A 150 -2.21 -32.48 -3.69
CA LEU A 150 -3.04 -31.69 -4.60
C LEU A 150 -4.43 -31.34 -4.02
N PRO A 151 -5.13 -32.21 -3.27
CA PRO A 151 -6.39 -31.86 -2.61
C PRO A 151 -6.27 -30.66 -1.67
N LEU A 152 -5.27 -30.67 -0.78
CA LEU A 152 -5.01 -29.57 0.16
C LEU A 152 -4.62 -28.30 -0.60
N LEU A 153 -3.75 -28.42 -1.62
CA LEU A 153 -3.35 -27.31 -2.47
C LEU A 153 -4.56 -26.64 -3.15
N TRP A 154 -5.48 -27.43 -3.73
CA TRP A 154 -6.65 -26.91 -4.41
C TRP A 154 -7.60 -26.20 -3.44
N ALA A 155 -7.85 -26.81 -2.28
CA ALA A 155 -8.64 -26.20 -1.22
C ALA A 155 -8.02 -24.89 -0.73
N ALA A 156 -6.71 -24.88 -0.49
CA ALA A 156 -5.99 -23.69 -0.02
C ALA A 156 -5.97 -22.55 -1.05
N ARG A 157 -5.75 -22.87 -2.34
CA ARG A 157 -5.76 -21.89 -3.43
C ARG A 157 -7.12 -21.22 -3.63
N ASN A 158 -8.21 -21.95 -3.40
CA ASN A 158 -9.57 -21.44 -3.56
C ASN A 158 -10.20 -20.93 -2.24
N GLY A 159 -9.49 -21.03 -1.11
CA GLY A 159 -9.96 -20.51 0.17
C GLY A 159 -11.01 -21.38 0.86
N TYR A 160 -11.07 -22.67 0.54
CA TYR A 160 -12.07 -23.60 1.06
C TYR A 160 -11.71 -24.01 2.49
N THR A 161 -11.98 -23.12 3.44
CA THR A 161 -11.51 -23.18 4.83
C THR A 161 -11.90 -24.49 5.53
N GLU A 162 -13.16 -24.87 5.45
CA GLU A 162 -13.70 -26.08 6.08
C GLU A 162 -13.06 -27.34 5.49
N ILE A 163 -12.82 -27.35 4.16
CA ILE A 163 -12.14 -28.46 3.49
C ILE A 163 -10.68 -28.54 3.93
N VAL A 164 -9.98 -27.41 4.05
CA VAL A 164 -8.61 -27.38 4.58
C VAL A 164 -8.58 -27.94 6.00
N GLU A 165 -9.50 -27.54 6.87
CA GLU A 165 -9.60 -28.06 8.24
C GLU A 165 -9.83 -29.57 8.28
N ILE A 166 -10.77 -30.09 7.48
CA ILE A 166 -11.03 -31.53 7.36
C ILE A 166 -9.80 -32.28 6.85
N LEU A 167 -9.15 -31.79 5.79
CA LEU A 167 -7.97 -32.44 5.21
C LEU A 167 -6.79 -32.47 6.19
N LEU A 168 -6.56 -31.39 6.94
CA LEU A 168 -5.48 -31.34 7.94
C LEU A 168 -5.72 -32.27 9.14
N CYS A 169 -6.96 -32.74 9.37
CA CYS A 169 -7.23 -33.77 10.37
C CYS A 169 -6.79 -35.18 9.93
N ASP A 170 -6.58 -35.41 8.63
CA ASP A 170 -6.09 -36.70 8.13
C ASP A 170 -4.57 -36.78 8.21
N SER A 171 -4.06 -37.74 8.98
CA SER A 171 -2.61 -37.91 9.23
C SER A 171 -1.77 -38.20 7.98
N ARG A 172 -2.40 -38.57 6.86
CA ARG A 172 -1.71 -38.78 5.57
C ARG A 172 -1.37 -37.47 4.89
N VAL A 173 -2.08 -36.39 5.22
CA VAL A 173 -1.90 -35.07 4.62
C VAL A 173 -0.69 -34.37 5.23
N ASP A 174 0.21 -33.92 4.36
CA ASP A 174 1.37 -33.13 4.75
C ASP A 174 1.20 -31.68 4.30
N PRO A 175 1.00 -30.71 5.23
CA PRO A 175 0.85 -29.30 4.90
C PRO A 175 2.11 -28.68 4.30
N CYS A 176 3.27 -29.34 4.42
CA CYS A 176 4.55 -28.86 3.90
C CYS A 176 4.88 -29.37 2.49
N ALA A 177 4.03 -30.25 1.95
CA ALA A 177 4.28 -30.88 0.66
C ALA A 177 4.43 -29.87 -0.48
N ALA A 178 5.19 -30.28 -1.49
CA ALA A 178 5.55 -29.46 -2.65
C ALA A 178 6.10 -28.08 -2.21
N ASP A 179 7.02 -28.03 -1.23
CA ASP A 179 7.67 -26.78 -0.79
C ASP A 179 6.65 -25.73 -0.30
N ASN A 180 5.82 -26.11 0.67
CA ASN A 180 4.80 -25.26 1.30
C ASN A 180 3.83 -24.61 0.29
N THR A 181 3.58 -25.24 -0.86
CA THR A 181 2.79 -24.62 -1.95
C THR A 181 1.36 -24.30 -1.51
N ALA A 182 0.74 -25.10 -0.61
CA ALA A 182 -0.58 -24.80 -0.06
C ALA A 182 -0.61 -23.44 0.68
N LEU A 183 0.35 -23.22 1.60
CA LEU A 183 0.48 -21.96 2.33
C LEU A 183 0.74 -20.78 1.38
N ARG A 184 1.60 -20.99 0.38
CA ARG A 184 1.91 -19.98 -0.65
C ARG A 184 0.69 -19.56 -1.45
N GLN A 185 -0.10 -20.52 -1.93
CA GLN A 185 -1.31 -20.22 -2.68
C GLN A 185 -2.39 -19.58 -1.82
N ALA A 186 -2.52 -19.98 -0.55
CA ALA A 186 -3.42 -19.32 0.39
C ALA A 186 -3.07 -17.83 0.59
N VAL A 187 -1.78 -17.50 0.75
CA VAL A 187 -1.32 -16.11 0.83
C VAL A 187 -1.56 -15.35 -0.48
N LEU A 188 -1.24 -15.94 -1.64
CA LEU A 188 -1.46 -15.29 -2.94
C LEU A 188 -2.94 -15.06 -3.26
N GLY A 189 -3.82 -15.94 -2.78
CA GLY A 189 -5.28 -15.85 -2.90
C GLY A 189 -5.96 -14.96 -1.86
N ASN A 190 -5.22 -14.38 -0.91
CA ASN A 190 -5.72 -13.59 0.22
C ASN A 190 -6.66 -14.39 1.17
N HIS A 191 -6.41 -15.68 1.35
CA HIS A 191 -7.25 -16.57 2.15
C HIS A 191 -6.77 -16.61 3.60
N HIS A 192 -6.93 -15.51 4.34
CA HIS A 192 -6.36 -15.33 5.69
C HIS A 192 -6.68 -16.48 6.66
N ARG A 193 -7.89 -17.02 6.63
CA ARG A 193 -8.31 -18.11 7.54
C ARG A 193 -7.64 -19.44 7.20
N VAL A 194 -7.38 -19.69 5.92
CA VAL A 194 -6.58 -20.85 5.48
C VAL A 194 -5.12 -20.68 5.92
N VAL A 195 -4.55 -19.48 5.77
CA VAL A 195 -3.17 -19.21 6.24
C VAL A 195 -3.06 -19.46 7.74
N GLU A 196 -4.02 -18.96 8.52
CA GLU A 196 -4.10 -19.22 9.97
C GLU A 196 -4.18 -20.72 10.28
N LEU A 197 -5.04 -21.47 9.60
CA LEU A 197 -5.15 -22.92 9.80
C LEU A 197 -3.85 -23.66 9.47
N LEU A 198 -3.17 -23.29 8.38
CA LEU A 198 -1.91 -23.92 7.98
C LEU A 198 -0.77 -23.58 8.95
N LEU A 199 -0.72 -22.37 9.49
CA LEU A 199 0.32 -21.93 10.44
C LEU A 199 0.08 -22.41 11.89
N LYS A 200 -1.11 -22.93 12.21
CA LYS A 200 -1.31 -23.68 13.48
C LYS A 200 -0.44 -24.93 13.54
N ASP A 201 -0.14 -25.53 12.39
CA ASP A 201 0.92 -26.52 12.29
C ASP A 201 2.27 -25.77 12.27
N HIS A 202 3.20 -26.16 13.15
CA HIS A 202 4.52 -25.54 13.20
C HIS A 202 5.48 -26.04 12.10
N ARG A 203 5.09 -27.04 11.31
CA ARG A 203 5.93 -27.60 10.24
C ARG A 203 6.05 -26.68 9.03
N PRO A 204 4.96 -26.06 8.49
CA PRO A 204 5.09 -25.09 7.40
C PRO A 204 5.98 -23.92 7.82
N ASP A 205 6.96 -23.60 6.98
CA ASP A 205 7.91 -22.51 7.22
C ASP A 205 7.38 -21.21 6.60
N PRO A 206 7.00 -20.18 7.39
CA PRO A 206 6.54 -18.90 6.86
C PRO A 206 7.70 -17.99 6.40
N SER A 207 8.95 -18.33 6.75
CA SER A 207 10.15 -17.53 6.48
C SER A 207 10.89 -17.90 5.18
N PHE A 208 10.38 -18.91 4.45
CA PHE A 208 10.99 -19.42 3.23
C PHE A 208 11.24 -18.33 2.17
N GLU A 209 12.25 -18.54 1.30
CA GLU A 209 12.63 -17.65 0.20
C GLU A 209 12.77 -16.18 0.67
N GLU A 210 13.48 -16.00 1.78
CA GLU A 210 13.72 -14.70 2.43
C GLU A 210 12.40 -13.97 2.73
N ASN A 211 11.56 -14.65 3.52
CA ASN A 211 10.27 -14.13 4.01
C ASN A 211 9.35 -13.68 2.86
N LEU A 212 9.28 -14.49 1.79
CA LEU A 212 8.49 -14.18 0.60
C LEU A 212 7.01 -13.93 0.92
N LEU A 213 6.44 -14.62 1.92
CA LEU A 213 5.02 -14.49 2.27
C LEU A 213 4.66 -13.10 2.78
N ILE A 214 5.38 -12.59 3.78
CA ILE A 214 5.12 -11.26 4.33
C ILE A 214 5.39 -10.18 3.28
N ARG A 215 6.45 -10.35 2.47
CA ARG A 215 6.74 -9.45 1.34
C ARG A 215 5.58 -9.40 0.33
N ASN A 216 5.02 -10.56 -0.03
CA ASN A 216 3.87 -10.63 -0.94
C ASN A 216 2.59 -10.06 -0.31
N ALA A 217 2.33 -10.34 0.96
CA ALA A 217 1.19 -9.79 1.69
C ALA A 217 1.24 -8.26 1.72
N CYS A 218 2.40 -7.69 2.07
CA CYS A 218 2.64 -6.25 2.07
C CYS A 218 2.57 -5.64 0.66
N ALA A 219 3.10 -6.31 -0.38
CA ALA A 219 3.05 -5.82 -1.76
C ALA A 219 1.63 -5.84 -2.37
N LYS A 220 0.75 -6.72 -1.88
CA LYS A 220 -0.64 -6.87 -2.34
C LYS A 220 -1.69 -6.21 -1.45
N GLY A 221 -1.29 -5.70 -0.28
CA GLY A 221 -2.21 -5.00 0.63
C GLY A 221 -3.04 -5.94 1.51
N PHE A 222 -2.57 -7.16 1.74
CA PHE A 222 -3.29 -8.17 2.51
C PHE A 222 -3.07 -7.98 4.01
N LEU A 223 -3.70 -6.96 4.60
CA LEU A 223 -3.51 -6.58 6.01
C LEU A 223 -3.66 -7.76 6.98
N SER A 224 -4.76 -8.52 6.91
CA SER A 224 -5.00 -9.64 7.84
C SER A 224 -3.91 -10.71 7.77
N ILE A 225 -3.36 -10.97 6.58
CA ILE A 225 -2.27 -11.93 6.41
C ILE A 225 -0.94 -11.32 6.88
N ALA A 226 -0.70 -10.04 6.60
CA ALA A 226 0.50 -9.36 7.05
C ALA A 226 0.58 -9.35 8.59
N THR A 227 -0.51 -8.98 9.28
CA THR A 227 -0.59 -9.05 10.75
C THR A 227 -0.37 -10.47 11.26
N LEU A 228 -1.07 -11.46 10.70
CA LEU A 228 -0.90 -12.87 11.10
C LEU A 228 0.56 -13.35 10.94
N LEU A 229 1.23 -12.96 9.86
CA LEU A 229 2.63 -13.34 9.63
C LEU A 229 3.59 -12.59 10.55
N LEU A 230 3.32 -11.31 10.88
CA LEU A 230 4.13 -10.54 11.83
C LEU A 230 3.99 -11.08 13.27
N ASP A 231 2.88 -11.71 13.60
CA ASP A 231 2.67 -12.39 14.88
C ASP A 231 3.46 -13.72 14.99
N ASP A 232 3.89 -14.31 13.87
CA ASP A 232 4.70 -15.54 13.87
C ASP A 232 6.19 -15.21 14.13
N PRO A 233 6.79 -15.70 15.23
CA PRO A 233 8.15 -15.33 15.62
C PRO A 233 9.23 -15.83 14.66
N ARG A 234 8.89 -16.71 13.71
CA ARG A 234 9.81 -17.18 12.67
C ARG A 234 9.94 -16.20 11.52
N VAL A 235 8.99 -15.27 11.37
CA VAL A 235 8.98 -14.30 10.27
C VAL A 235 9.90 -13.13 10.59
N ASP A 236 10.79 -12.83 9.66
CA ASP A 236 11.63 -11.64 9.69
C ASP A 236 11.18 -10.64 8.62
N PRO A 237 10.43 -9.58 8.99
CA PRO A 237 9.96 -8.57 8.05
C PRO A 237 11.08 -7.67 7.50
N SER A 238 12.30 -7.73 8.06
CA SER A 238 13.47 -6.98 7.60
C SER A 238 14.21 -7.63 6.42
N ALA A 239 13.81 -8.84 6.03
CA ALA A 239 14.41 -9.58 4.93
C ALA A 239 14.45 -8.78 3.61
N GLN A 240 15.49 -9.04 2.80
CA GLN A 240 15.71 -8.36 1.52
C GLN A 240 15.73 -6.83 1.66
N GLU A 241 16.52 -6.35 2.63
CA GLU A 241 16.70 -4.93 2.94
C GLU A 241 15.34 -4.24 3.17
N ASN A 242 14.56 -4.80 4.12
CA ASN A 242 13.22 -4.33 4.48
C ASN A 242 12.28 -4.22 3.26
N ALA A 243 12.29 -5.24 2.37
CA ALA A 243 11.48 -5.23 1.16
C ALA A 243 9.96 -5.09 1.44
N ALA A 244 9.48 -5.60 2.58
CA ALA A 244 8.07 -5.54 2.97
C ALA A 244 7.58 -4.09 3.15
N ILE A 245 8.27 -3.28 3.96
CA ILE A 245 7.89 -1.88 4.19
C ILE A 245 8.09 -1.02 2.94
N ARG A 246 9.15 -1.28 2.15
CA ARG A 246 9.37 -0.60 0.87
C ARG A 246 8.22 -0.88 -0.11
N ALA A 247 7.77 -2.12 -0.22
CA ALA A 247 6.66 -2.50 -1.09
C ALA A 247 5.33 -1.90 -0.64
N ALA A 248 5.03 -1.94 0.66
CA ALA A 248 3.83 -1.32 1.23
C ALA A 248 3.81 0.20 1.00
N ALA A 249 4.94 0.87 1.19
CA ALA A 249 5.08 2.31 0.98
C ALA A 249 4.90 2.69 -0.49
N LYS A 250 5.46 1.91 -1.42
CA LYS A 250 5.31 2.12 -2.87
C LYS A 250 3.90 1.86 -3.38
N LYS A 251 3.09 1.05 -2.68
CA LYS A 251 1.72 0.70 -3.08
C LYS A 251 0.64 1.45 -2.32
N GLY A 252 1.00 2.20 -1.28
CA GLY A 252 0.06 3.06 -0.56
C GLY A 252 -0.72 2.36 0.56
N TYR A 253 -0.20 1.28 1.13
CA TYR A 253 -0.88 0.55 2.21
C TYR A 253 -0.48 1.09 3.59
N ASP A 254 -1.09 2.20 3.98
CA ASP A 254 -0.84 2.91 5.24
C ASP A 254 -1.06 2.05 6.50
N THR A 255 -2.14 1.27 6.56
CA THR A 255 -2.42 0.35 7.68
C THR A 255 -1.31 -0.70 7.86
N ILE A 256 -0.77 -1.24 6.77
CA ILE A 256 0.36 -2.17 6.81
C ILE A 256 1.64 -1.45 7.25
N ILE A 257 1.84 -0.19 6.87
CA ILE A 257 2.98 0.61 7.37
C ILE A 257 2.92 0.75 8.89
N VAL A 258 1.74 0.97 9.48
CA VAL A 258 1.58 1.03 10.94
C VAL A 258 2.04 -0.27 11.60
N GLU A 259 1.55 -1.42 11.12
CA GLU A 259 1.93 -2.74 11.66
C GLU A 259 3.42 -3.01 11.50
N LEU A 260 4.00 -2.68 10.35
CA LEU A 260 5.44 -2.88 10.10
C LEU A 260 6.31 -1.96 10.97
N LEU A 261 5.95 -0.69 11.14
CA LEU A 261 6.72 0.24 11.97
C LEU A 261 6.66 -0.12 13.46
N ALA A 262 5.62 -0.82 13.90
CA ALA A 262 5.51 -1.34 15.26
C ALA A 262 6.46 -2.53 15.53
N HIS A 263 6.92 -3.21 14.48
CA HIS A 263 7.77 -4.39 14.61
C HIS A 263 9.27 -4.00 14.76
N GLU A 264 9.93 -4.51 15.80
CA GLU A 264 11.28 -4.07 16.21
C GLU A 264 12.37 -4.26 15.15
N LEU A 265 12.28 -5.34 14.35
CA LEU A 265 13.25 -5.64 13.30
C LEU A 265 13.13 -4.73 12.08
N VAL A 266 12.02 -4.02 11.90
CA VAL A 266 11.79 -3.22 10.69
C VAL A 266 12.57 -1.93 10.77
N ASP A 267 13.45 -1.70 9.79
CA ASP A 267 14.16 -0.44 9.59
C ASP A 267 13.59 0.30 8.37
N PRO A 268 12.82 1.38 8.54
CA PRO A 268 12.26 2.16 7.43
C PRO A 268 13.33 2.97 6.66
N SER A 269 14.55 3.10 7.18
CA SER A 269 15.65 3.85 6.56
C SER A 269 16.44 3.03 5.53
N ASP A 270 16.13 1.75 5.41
CA ASP A 270 16.85 0.83 4.56
C ASP A 270 16.82 1.21 3.08
N VAL A 271 17.87 0.79 2.38
CA VAL A 271 18.14 1.15 0.97
C VAL A 271 18.09 2.68 0.79
N ARG A 272 18.73 3.39 1.73
CA ARG A 272 18.87 4.85 1.72
C ARG A 272 17.50 5.54 1.67
N ASN A 273 16.61 5.16 2.59
CA ASN A 273 15.26 5.70 2.80
C ASN A 273 14.33 5.53 1.59
N GLU A 274 14.39 4.38 0.92
CA GLU A 274 13.56 4.14 -0.27
C GLU A 274 12.05 4.14 0.03
N ALA A 275 11.64 3.74 1.23
CA ALA A 275 10.22 3.72 1.62
C ALA A 275 9.59 5.12 1.56
N ILE A 276 10.19 6.13 2.21
CA ILE A 276 9.68 7.50 2.17
C ILE A 276 9.81 8.13 0.78
N ILE A 277 10.88 7.82 0.04
CA ILE A 277 11.05 8.31 -1.34
C ILE A 277 9.95 7.76 -2.25
N SER A 278 9.65 6.46 -2.14
CA SER A 278 8.59 5.82 -2.92
C SER A 278 7.22 6.38 -2.56
N ALA A 279 6.92 6.50 -1.26
CA ALA A 279 5.67 7.10 -0.80
C ALA A 279 5.49 8.55 -1.29
N ALA A 280 6.56 9.34 -1.25
CA ALA A 280 6.57 10.72 -1.73
C ALA A 280 6.40 10.80 -3.25
N SER A 281 7.04 9.90 -4.01
CA SER A 281 6.91 9.85 -5.47
C SER A 281 5.53 9.36 -5.92
N GLU A 282 4.86 8.51 -5.15
CA GLU A 282 3.52 8.01 -5.52
C GLU A 282 2.36 8.85 -4.93
N GLY A 283 2.66 9.83 -4.08
CA GLY A 283 1.64 10.75 -3.57
C GLY A 283 0.93 10.31 -2.29
N TYR A 284 1.51 9.36 -1.53
CA TYR A 284 0.89 8.81 -0.32
C TYR A 284 1.18 9.66 0.93
N ILE A 285 0.36 10.70 1.13
CA ILE A 285 0.47 11.68 2.23
C ILE A 285 0.54 11.02 3.61
N ALA A 286 -0.37 10.09 3.91
CA ALA A 286 -0.42 9.42 5.22
C ALA A 286 0.87 8.66 5.53
N ILE A 287 1.41 7.95 4.52
CA ILE A 287 2.66 7.18 4.67
C ILE A 287 3.85 8.11 4.86
N VAL A 288 3.97 9.18 4.05
CA VAL A 288 5.05 10.15 4.24
C VAL A 288 4.97 10.77 5.63
N LYS A 289 3.78 11.13 6.09
CA LYS A 289 3.58 11.65 7.44
C LYS A 289 4.08 10.65 8.49
N MET A 290 3.63 9.39 8.44
CA MET A 290 4.05 8.36 9.39
C MET A 290 5.56 8.13 9.38
N LEU A 291 6.16 8.02 8.19
CA LEU A 291 7.60 7.81 8.05
C LEU A 291 8.42 9.02 8.56
N CYS A 292 7.96 10.25 8.36
CA CYS A 292 8.62 11.44 8.94
C CYS A 292 8.56 11.49 10.47
N HIS A 293 7.59 10.82 11.11
CA HIS A 293 7.54 10.74 12.57
C HIS A 293 8.51 9.68 13.14
N ASP A 294 8.97 8.73 12.33
CA ASP A 294 9.96 7.75 12.75
C ASP A 294 11.36 8.40 12.76
N PRO A 295 12.05 8.46 13.92
CA PRO A 295 13.33 9.17 14.05
C PRO A 295 14.46 8.53 13.23
N ARG A 296 14.32 7.27 12.80
CA ARG A 296 15.32 6.57 11.98
C ARG A 296 15.28 7.04 10.53
N VAL A 297 14.14 7.56 10.08
CA VAL A 297 13.97 8.02 8.70
C VAL A 297 14.69 9.35 8.51
N ASP A 298 15.40 9.46 7.39
CA ASP A 298 16.02 10.69 6.91
C ASP A 298 15.34 11.14 5.59
N PRO A 299 14.39 12.08 5.65
CA PRO A 299 13.72 12.62 4.47
C PRO A 299 14.67 13.35 3.48
N SER A 300 15.88 13.73 3.92
CA SER A 300 16.89 14.40 3.09
C SER A 300 17.77 13.43 2.27
N ALA A 301 17.57 12.12 2.45
CA ALA A 301 18.35 11.08 1.81
C ALA A 301 18.39 11.21 0.27
N ARG A 302 19.45 10.63 -0.31
CA ARG A 302 19.73 10.66 -1.76
C ARG A 302 19.68 12.08 -2.36
N LYS A 303 20.21 13.07 -1.63
CA LYS A 303 20.19 14.49 -2.01
C LYS A 303 18.74 15.00 -2.16
N ASN A 304 17.93 14.78 -1.12
CA ASN A 304 16.54 15.21 -1.01
C ASN A 304 15.64 14.63 -2.11
N GLN A 305 15.80 13.33 -2.41
CA GLN A 305 15.06 12.70 -3.51
C GLN A 305 13.55 12.71 -3.26
N ALA A 306 13.10 12.46 -2.03
CA ALA A 306 11.68 12.51 -1.68
C ALA A 306 11.04 13.87 -2.03
N LEU A 307 11.72 14.97 -1.67
CA LEU A 307 11.30 16.32 -2.01
C LEU A 307 11.31 16.58 -3.53
N LYS A 308 12.35 16.14 -4.23
CA LYS A 308 12.46 16.30 -5.70
C LYS A 308 11.30 15.60 -6.41
N GLU A 309 11.01 14.35 -6.06
CA GLU A 309 9.94 13.55 -6.66
C GLU A 309 8.56 14.17 -6.38
N ALA A 310 8.26 14.47 -5.11
CA ALA A 310 6.99 15.06 -4.72
C ALA A 310 6.76 16.42 -5.37
N SER A 311 7.79 17.28 -5.40
CA SER A 311 7.69 18.61 -6.01
C SER A 311 7.65 18.55 -7.54
N ALA A 312 8.31 17.60 -8.19
CA ALA A 312 8.23 17.41 -9.65
C ALA A 312 6.82 16.97 -10.07
N LYS A 313 6.16 16.11 -9.27
CA LYS A 313 4.80 15.62 -9.52
C LYS A 313 3.69 16.54 -8.99
N GLY A 314 4.05 17.60 -8.27
CA GLY A 314 3.08 18.61 -7.77
C GLY A 314 2.34 18.21 -6.49
N PHE A 315 2.87 17.28 -5.69
CA PHE A 315 2.25 16.87 -4.42
C PHE A 315 2.52 17.87 -3.30
N VAL A 316 1.75 18.98 -3.31
CA VAL A 316 1.94 20.14 -2.43
C VAL A 316 1.95 19.76 -0.93
N GLN A 317 0.99 18.96 -0.47
CA GLN A 317 0.91 18.56 0.95
C GLN A 317 2.08 17.68 1.39
N ILE A 318 2.63 16.85 0.49
CA ILE A 318 3.82 16.05 0.79
C ILE A 318 5.05 16.95 0.89
N VAL A 319 5.16 17.92 -0.02
CA VAL A 319 6.23 18.93 0.04
C VAL A 319 6.16 19.70 1.36
N GLU A 320 4.97 20.13 1.78
CA GLU A 320 4.74 20.78 3.08
C GLU A 320 5.23 19.90 4.24
N ILE A 321 4.79 18.63 4.32
CA ILE A 321 5.21 17.68 5.35
C ILE A 321 6.73 17.51 5.38
N LEU A 322 7.37 17.35 4.22
CA LEU A 322 8.83 17.17 4.13
C LEU A 322 9.60 18.42 4.58
N LEU A 323 9.07 19.62 4.33
CA LEU A 323 9.72 20.88 4.69
C LEU A 323 9.74 21.15 6.21
N HIS A 324 8.89 20.47 6.99
CA HIS A 324 8.97 20.52 8.45
C HIS A 324 10.26 19.87 8.99
N ASP A 325 10.84 18.89 8.29
CA ASP A 325 12.06 18.22 8.74
C ASP A 325 13.30 19.12 8.55
N GLU A 326 14.17 19.17 9.55
CA GLU A 326 15.33 20.06 9.56
C GLU A 326 16.41 19.78 8.55
N ARG A 327 16.50 18.52 8.14
CA ARG A 327 17.53 18.03 7.25
C ARG A 327 17.18 18.30 5.79
N VAL A 328 15.91 18.56 5.49
CA VAL A 328 15.43 18.74 4.13
C VAL A 328 15.87 20.08 3.57
N ASP A 329 16.59 20.03 2.44
CA ASP A 329 17.03 21.21 1.71
C ASP A 329 15.96 21.63 0.69
N PRO A 330 15.23 22.74 0.93
CA PRO A 330 14.22 23.21 0.00
C PRO A 330 14.75 23.59 -1.39
N SER A 331 16.04 23.91 -1.53
CA SER A 331 16.62 24.47 -2.77
C SER A 331 16.58 23.56 -3.98
N VAL A 332 16.41 22.27 -3.72
CA VAL A 332 16.48 21.23 -4.72
C VAL A 332 15.14 20.91 -5.37
N GLY A 333 14.02 21.36 -4.80
CA GLY A 333 12.68 21.06 -5.29
C GLY A 333 12.16 22.04 -6.35
N ASN A 334 10.98 21.75 -6.90
CA ASN A 334 10.27 22.66 -7.80
C ASN A 334 9.76 23.89 -7.03
N ILE A 335 10.27 25.04 -7.45
CA ILE A 335 10.02 26.36 -6.86
C ILE A 335 8.53 26.70 -6.73
N GLU A 336 7.73 26.41 -7.75
CA GLU A 336 6.30 26.77 -7.77
C GLU A 336 5.48 25.89 -6.82
N VAL A 337 5.89 24.63 -6.66
CA VAL A 337 5.21 23.70 -5.74
C VAL A 337 5.59 23.99 -4.29
N ILE A 338 6.85 24.36 -4.06
CA ILE A 338 7.32 24.82 -2.74
C ILE A 338 6.56 26.09 -2.30
N LYS A 339 6.38 27.07 -3.19
CA LYS A 339 5.59 28.28 -2.89
C LYS A 339 4.17 27.91 -2.44
N LYS A 340 3.49 27.06 -3.22
CA LYS A 340 2.15 26.57 -2.88
C LYS A 340 2.12 25.82 -1.55
N ALA A 341 3.14 25.04 -1.22
CA ALA A 341 3.22 24.33 0.05
C ALA A 341 3.32 25.30 1.24
N LEU A 342 4.09 26.37 1.07
CA LEU A 342 4.19 27.45 2.06
C LEU A 342 2.92 28.31 2.16
N GLU A 343 1.93 28.11 1.27
CA GLU A 343 0.65 28.81 1.28
C GLU A 343 -0.46 28.12 2.09
N LEU A 344 -0.34 26.84 2.43
CA LEU A 344 -1.45 26.03 2.96
C LEU A 344 -1.72 26.18 4.48
N ASP A 345 -0.74 26.66 5.26
CA ASP A 345 -0.81 26.56 6.73
C ASP A 345 -1.45 27.75 7.48
N THR A 346 -1.63 27.67 8.80
CA THR A 346 -2.08 28.82 9.62
C THR A 346 -1.03 29.94 9.65
N ALA A 347 -1.41 31.18 9.93
CA ALA A 347 -0.50 32.34 9.85
C ALA A 347 0.76 32.21 10.74
N GLN A 348 0.67 31.49 11.87
CA GLN A 348 1.76 31.32 12.82
C GLN A 348 2.73 30.18 12.42
N GLU A 349 2.19 29.05 11.92
CA GLU A 349 2.98 27.93 11.40
C GLU A 349 3.69 28.32 10.09
N LYS A 350 3.02 29.13 9.25
CA LYS A 350 3.61 29.77 8.07
C LYS A 350 4.87 30.57 8.39
N GLU A 351 4.83 31.40 9.43
CA GLU A 351 5.98 32.25 9.78
C GLU A 351 7.16 31.39 10.28
N ALA A 352 6.88 30.33 11.05
CA ALA A 352 7.91 29.41 11.54
C ALA A 352 8.54 28.60 10.40
N LEU A 353 7.72 27.99 9.53
CA LEU A 353 8.16 27.27 8.34
C LEU A 353 8.97 28.18 7.41
N TRP A 354 8.49 29.39 7.15
CA TRP A 354 9.17 30.36 6.30
C TRP A 354 10.51 30.83 6.87
N LYS A 355 10.56 31.13 8.19
CA LYS A 355 11.82 31.46 8.88
C LYS A 355 12.82 30.32 8.77
N ASN A 356 12.35 29.08 8.93
CA ASN A 356 13.20 27.90 8.85
C ASN A 356 13.72 27.67 7.43
N PHE A 357 12.82 27.75 6.43
CA PHE A 357 13.14 27.72 5.01
C PHE A 357 14.21 28.75 4.64
N ALA A 358 13.98 30.03 4.96
CA ALA A 358 14.89 31.12 4.65
C ALA A 358 16.25 30.89 5.32
N SER A 359 16.27 30.53 6.61
CA SER A 359 17.51 30.27 7.35
C SER A 359 18.34 29.10 6.79
N ARG A 360 17.70 28.04 6.30
CA ARG A 360 18.39 26.83 5.80
C ARG A 360 18.90 27.00 4.37
N TYR A 361 18.09 27.57 3.49
CA TYR A 361 18.50 27.86 2.11
C TYR A 361 19.72 28.81 2.08
N ALA A 362 19.79 29.76 3.03
CA ALA A 362 20.94 30.65 3.24
C ALA A 362 22.29 29.93 3.23
N LYS A 363 22.31 28.76 3.87
CA LYS A 363 23.51 27.99 4.17
C LYS A 363 23.98 27.16 2.97
N ASN A 364 23.10 26.85 2.00
CA ASN A 364 23.34 25.82 0.98
C ASN A 364 23.56 26.35 -0.47
N HIS A 365 23.83 27.65 -0.64
CA HIS A 365 24.50 28.23 -1.83
C HIS A 365 23.79 28.12 -3.20
N ASN A 366 22.53 28.54 -3.32
CA ASN A 366 21.96 28.83 -4.65
C ASN A 366 21.05 30.09 -4.65
N HIS A 367 21.71 31.25 -4.64
CA HIS A 367 21.15 32.57 -4.31
C HIS A 367 20.07 33.10 -5.26
N THR A 368 20.01 32.66 -6.52
CA THR A 368 19.08 33.21 -7.54
C THR A 368 17.64 32.74 -7.37
N LYS A 369 17.44 31.46 -7.01
CA LYS A 369 16.10 30.87 -6.81
C LYS A 369 15.41 31.39 -5.54
N VAL A 370 16.19 31.75 -4.50
CA VAL A 370 15.68 32.34 -3.24
C VAL A 370 15.04 33.69 -3.50
N ALA A 371 15.73 34.54 -4.26
CA ALA A 371 15.24 35.86 -4.61
C ALA A 371 13.90 35.78 -5.36
N THR A 372 13.77 34.88 -6.34
CA THR A 372 12.51 34.71 -7.08
C THR A 372 11.36 34.18 -6.22
N ILE A 373 11.64 33.37 -5.20
CA ILE A 373 10.61 32.90 -4.24
C ILE A 373 10.19 34.04 -3.30
N ILE A 374 11.18 34.76 -2.80
CA ILE A 374 11.00 35.82 -1.82
C ILE A 374 10.33 37.06 -2.43
N GLU A 375 10.73 37.46 -3.64
CA GLU A 375 10.16 38.58 -4.39
C GLU A 375 8.67 38.35 -4.68
N THR A 376 8.24 37.10 -4.86
CA THR A 376 6.88 36.77 -5.28
C THR A 376 5.92 36.40 -4.14
N ASP A 377 6.38 36.18 -2.90
CA ASP A 377 5.49 35.91 -1.76
C ASP A 377 5.15 37.22 -1.01
N PRO A 378 3.92 37.75 -1.12
CA PRO A 378 3.51 39.01 -0.52
C PRO A 378 3.54 39.04 1.03
N ARG A 379 3.76 37.91 1.70
CA ARG A 379 3.71 37.78 3.17
C ARG A 379 5.08 37.84 3.83
N ALA A 380 6.17 37.66 3.08
CA ALA A 380 7.51 37.87 3.61
C ALA A 380 7.70 39.36 3.92
N SER A 381 7.72 39.73 5.21
CA SER A 381 7.89 41.15 5.57
C SER A 381 9.20 41.67 4.99
N PRO A 382 9.22 42.82 4.27
CA PRO A 382 10.45 43.35 3.71
C PRO A 382 11.55 43.54 4.77
N ALA A 383 11.16 43.86 6.01
CA ALA A 383 12.08 43.92 7.15
C ALA A 383 12.80 42.59 7.44
N PHE A 384 12.11 41.44 7.39
CA PHE A 384 12.74 40.13 7.58
C PHE A 384 13.74 39.83 6.46
N LEU A 385 13.38 40.12 5.21
CA LEU A 385 14.21 39.89 4.03
C LEU A 385 15.51 40.70 4.07
N TRP A 386 15.39 41.98 4.41
CA TRP A 386 16.53 42.87 4.63
C TRP A 386 17.43 42.42 5.78
N ASN A 387 16.84 42.12 6.94
CA ASN A 387 17.58 41.64 8.09
C ASN A 387 18.39 40.40 7.75
N TYR A 388 17.80 39.48 7.01
CA TYR A 388 18.43 38.24 6.58
C TYR A 388 19.53 38.46 5.54
N ALA A 389 19.27 39.26 4.50
CA ALA A 389 20.24 39.56 3.44
C ALA A 389 21.52 40.15 4.04
N ILE A 390 21.36 41.09 4.98
CA ILE A 390 22.46 41.74 5.68
C ILE A 390 23.12 40.82 6.70
N HIS A 391 22.35 39.97 7.39
CA HIS A 391 22.93 39.00 8.33
C HIS A 391 23.90 38.03 7.67
N ASN A 392 23.60 37.63 6.43
CA ASN A 392 24.40 36.67 5.67
C ASN A 392 25.39 37.34 4.70
N LYS A 393 25.53 38.67 4.74
CA LYS A 393 26.38 39.45 3.82
C LYS A 393 26.10 39.17 2.33
N ASN A 394 24.85 38.89 1.99
CA ASN A 394 24.45 38.47 0.65
C ASN A 394 24.19 39.70 -0.23
N VAL A 395 25.27 40.22 -0.81
CA VAL A 395 25.28 41.40 -1.70
C VAL A 395 24.32 41.27 -2.88
N ASP A 396 24.29 40.11 -3.55
CA ASP A 396 23.44 39.93 -4.73
C ASP A 396 21.95 39.89 -4.36
N PHE A 397 21.63 39.33 -3.19
CA PHE A 397 20.27 39.37 -2.68
C PHE A 397 19.86 40.76 -2.21
N VAL A 398 20.79 41.57 -1.68
CA VAL A 398 20.55 43.00 -1.43
C VAL A 398 20.24 43.75 -2.74
N LYS A 399 20.99 43.50 -3.82
CA LYS A 399 20.72 44.10 -5.14
C LYS A 399 19.34 43.71 -5.69
N LEU A 400 18.95 42.45 -5.50
CA LEU A 400 17.64 41.95 -5.91
C LEU A 400 16.53 42.60 -5.07
N LEU A 401 16.71 42.66 -3.74
CA LEU A 401 15.80 43.38 -2.87
C LEU A 401 15.65 44.84 -3.28
N LEU A 402 16.71 45.56 -3.67
CA LEU A 402 16.57 46.95 -4.13
C LEU A 402 15.60 47.16 -5.31
N ASN A 403 15.24 46.10 -6.05
CA ASN A 403 14.26 46.15 -7.15
C ASN A 403 12.84 45.68 -6.76
N ASP A 404 12.58 45.33 -5.49
CA ASP A 404 11.27 44.85 -5.01
C ASP A 404 10.31 46.03 -4.74
N GLU A 405 9.16 46.04 -5.43
CA GLU A 405 8.17 47.13 -5.38
C GLU A 405 7.55 47.36 -3.98
N ARG A 406 7.69 46.42 -3.04
CA ARG A 406 7.18 46.54 -1.66
C ARG A 406 8.09 47.38 -0.77
N ILE A 407 9.27 47.74 -1.25
CA ILE A 407 10.28 48.42 -0.46
C ILE A 407 10.03 49.92 -0.45
N ASN A 408 10.42 50.52 0.68
CA ASN A 408 10.35 51.95 0.88
C ASN A 408 11.61 52.41 1.60
N THR A 409 11.77 53.74 1.68
CA THR A 409 12.89 54.43 2.31
C THR A 409 13.18 53.97 3.75
N VAL A 410 12.16 53.52 4.51
CA VAL A 410 12.30 53.03 5.89
C VAL A 410 13.07 51.71 5.94
N HIS A 411 12.81 50.81 5.00
CA HIS A 411 13.51 49.52 4.92
C HIS A 411 14.99 49.71 4.58
N ILE A 412 15.30 50.61 3.63
CA ILE A 412 16.67 50.98 3.24
C ILE A 412 17.44 51.60 4.43
N LYS A 413 16.81 52.51 5.18
CA LYS A 413 17.39 53.11 6.40
C LYS A 413 17.70 52.07 7.47
N ASN A 414 16.75 51.17 7.76
CA ASN A 414 16.93 50.12 8.75
C ASN A 414 18.03 49.13 8.31
N ALA A 415 18.02 48.74 7.04
CA ALA A 415 19.03 47.90 6.42
C ALA A 415 20.44 48.51 6.56
N PHE A 416 20.59 49.79 6.22
CA PHE A 416 21.86 50.51 6.33
C PHE A 416 22.36 50.59 7.77
N SER A 417 21.47 50.86 8.74
CA SER A 417 21.83 50.87 10.17
C SER A 417 22.36 49.50 10.63
N ILE A 418 21.74 48.40 10.18
CA ILE A 418 22.16 47.04 10.55
C ILE A 418 23.48 46.68 9.87
N ALA A 419 23.65 46.98 8.58
CA ALA A 419 24.89 46.76 7.84
C ALA A 419 26.06 47.53 8.47
N SER A 420 25.81 48.78 8.85
CA SER A 420 26.80 49.64 9.50
C SER A 420 27.20 49.16 10.90
N LYS A 421 26.24 48.69 11.72
CA LYS A 421 26.56 48.03 13.01
C LYS A 421 27.43 46.78 12.84
N LYS A 422 27.33 46.11 11.70
CA LYS A 422 28.11 44.91 11.37
C LYS A 422 29.43 45.20 10.63
N GLY A 423 29.60 46.42 10.11
CA GLY A 423 30.75 46.81 9.30
C GLY A 423 30.75 46.19 7.91
N ASP A 424 29.58 46.00 7.30
CA ASP A 424 29.46 45.49 5.93
C ASP A 424 29.45 46.63 4.91
N PHE A 425 30.64 47.10 4.54
CA PHE A 425 30.82 48.28 3.69
C PHE A 425 30.33 48.08 2.26
N ASP A 426 30.39 46.84 1.73
CA ASP A 426 29.90 46.53 0.37
C ASP A 426 28.39 46.69 0.27
N ILE A 427 27.66 46.19 1.28
CA ILE A 427 26.22 46.41 1.38
C ILE A 427 25.89 47.88 1.63
N MET A 428 26.65 48.58 2.47
CA MET A 428 26.45 50.01 2.72
C MET A 428 26.60 50.85 1.45
N GLU A 429 27.60 50.55 0.62
CA GLU A 429 27.83 51.23 -0.67
C GLU A 429 26.65 51.03 -1.62
N LEU A 430 26.19 49.78 -1.76
CA LEU A 430 25.05 49.45 -2.61
C LEU A 430 23.76 50.14 -2.15
N LEU A 431 23.53 50.20 -0.84
CA LEU A 431 22.35 50.87 -0.28
C LEU A 431 22.36 52.38 -0.53
N LEU A 432 23.52 53.02 -0.55
CA LEU A 432 23.65 54.46 -0.87
C LEU A 432 23.43 54.75 -2.35
N GLN A 433 23.79 53.81 -3.22
CA GLN A 433 23.59 53.93 -4.67
C GLN A 433 22.12 53.75 -5.09
N ALA A 434 21.27 53.12 -4.27
CA ALA A 434 19.84 52.91 -4.55
C ALA A 434 19.07 54.22 -4.80
N GLU A 435 18.16 54.24 -5.79
CA GLU A 435 17.42 55.45 -6.21
C GLU A 435 16.59 56.06 -5.06
N ASP A 436 15.90 55.24 -4.27
CA ASP A 436 15.07 55.67 -3.12
C ASP A 436 15.83 55.80 -1.78
N CYS A 437 17.12 56.10 -1.81
CA CYS A 437 17.95 56.23 -0.62
C CYS A 437 17.82 57.63 0.04
N ASP A 438 16.99 57.74 1.10
CA ASP A 438 16.86 58.96 1.94
C ASP A 438 17.69 58.89 3.25
N ILE A 439 18.92 58.38 3.20
CA ILE A 439 19.75 58.23 4.40
C ILE A 439 20.42 59.57 4.75
N SER A 440 20.09 60.15 5.91
CA SER A 440 20.65 61.43 6.35
C SER A 440 22.11 61.31 6.83
N LEU A 441 22.90 62.37 6.64
CA LEU A 441 24.27 62.49 7.18
C LEU A 441 24.39 62.16 8.68
N LYS A 442 23.35 62.52 9.48
CA LYS A 442 23.32 62.24 10.92
C LYS A 442 23.14 60.74 11.23
N ASP A 443 22.45 60.01 10.36
CA ASP A 443 22.24 58.57 10.51
C ASP A 443 23.45 57.78 10.02
N VAL A 444 24.12 58.26 8.98
CA VAL A 444 25.43 57.76 8.52
C VAL A 444 26.47 57.94 9.62
N GLY A 445 26.64 59.16 10.14
CA GLY A 445 27.63 59.47 11.16
C GLY A 445 27.45 58.67 12.45
N ARG A 446 26.21 58.52 12.93
CA ARG A 446 25.90 57.67 14.10
C ARG A 446 26.15 56.19 13.84
N SER A 447 25.77 55.69 12.66
CA SER A 447 25.91 54.27 12.34
C SER A 447 27.38 53.88 12.14
N ILE A 448 28.16 54.70 11.41
CA ILE A 448 29.60 54.51 11.22
C ILE A 448 30.34 54.57 12.56
N ALA A 449 30.05 55.56 13.41
CA ALA A 449 30.63 55.64 14.75
C ALA A 449 30.32 54.39 15.59
N THR A 450 29.10 53.85 15.49
CA THR A 450 28.70 52.61 16.16
C THR A 450 29.43 51.39 15.59
N GLY A 451 29.58 51.30 14.26
CA GLY A 451 30.29 50.23 13.56
C GLY A 451 31.78 50.18 13.94
N PHE A 452 32.48 51.32 13.91
CA PHE A 452 33.87 51.42 14.36
C PHE A 452 34.04 51.02 15.83
N THR A 453 33.11 51.42 16.70
CA THR A 453 33.14 51.05 18.12
C THR A 453 32.94 49.54 18.34
N MET A 454 32.05 48.91 17.58
CA MET A 454 31.80 47.45 17.64
C MET A 454 32.95 46.64 17.03
N MET A 455 33.55 47.14 15.95
CA MET A 455 34.68 46.50 15.29
C MET A 455 35.95 46.56 16.16
N ARG A 456 36.20 47.69 16.82
CA ARG A 456 37.27 47.85 17.82
C ARG A 456 37.13 46.83 18.96
N LYS A 457 35.91 46.64 19.49
CA LYS A 457 35.62 45.59 20.48
C LYS A 457 35.87 44.16 19.99
N LYS A 458 35.67 43.86 18.69
CA LYS A 458 35.95 42.54 18.11
C LYS A 458 37.45 42.30 17.91
N ILE A 459 38.20 43.33 17.54
CA ILE A 459 39.66 43.30 17.43
C ILE A 459 40.28 43.12 18.82
N ASP A 460 39.74 43.78 19.84
CA ASP A 460 40.19 43.59 21.23
C ASP A 460 39.85 42.19 21.79
N ALA A 461 38.91 41.46 21.17
CA ALA A 461 38.42 40.15 21.62
C ALA A 461 38.98 38.95 20.83
N LEU A 462 39.56 39.19 19.65
CA LEU A 462 40.20 38.18 18.80
C LEU A 462 41.66 38.62 18.65
N GLU A 463 42.62 37.85 19.17
CA GLU A 463 44.07 38.07 19.03
C GLU A 463 44.53 37.95 17.56
N ILE A 464 44.09 38.87 16.70
CA ILE A 464 44.40 38.90 15.27
C ILE A 464 45.72 39.64 15.07
N SER A 465 46.54 39.11 14.15
CA SER A 465 47.82 39.68 13.73
C SER A 465 47.70 41.17 13.36
N LEU A 466 48.64 42.00 13.85
CA LEU A 466 48.70 43.44 13.59
C LEU A 466 48.78 43.78 12.09
N ASP A 467 49.42 42.94 11.27
CA ASP A 467 49.61 43.22 9.84
C ASP A 467 48.30 43.07 9.04
N ASP A 468 47.47 42.08 9.39
CA ASP A 468 46.12 41.92 8.80
C ASP A 468 45.19 43.08 9.22
N VAL A 469 45.41 43.64 10.42
CA VAL A 469 44.70 44.81 10.93
C VAL A 469 45.07 46.07 10.14
N PHE A 470 46.35 46.27 9.82
CA PHE A 470 46.80 47.44 9.04
C PHE A 470 46.32 47.38 7.58
N GLU A 471 46.43 46.24 6.91
CA GLU A 471 45.93 46.11 5.53
C GLU A 471 44.39 46.22 5.48
N GLY A 472 43.71 45.69 6.50
CA GLY A 472 42.27 45.86 6.70
C GLY A 472 41.86 47.31 6.94
N GLN A 473 42.63 48.05 7.75
CA GLN A 473 42.39 49.48 8.03
C GLN A 473 42.54 50.35 6.78
N GLU A 474 43.57 50.10 5.95
CA GLU A 474 43.77 50.90 4.73
C GLU A 474 42.67 50.65 3.68
N LYS A 475 42.28 49.38 3.47
CA LYS A 475 41.13 49.04 2.60
C LYS A 475 39.82 49.64 3.11
N MET A 476 39.64 49.67 4.42
CA MET A 476 38.45 50.23 5.06
C MET A 476 38.41 51.75 4.96
N GLN A 477 39.54 52.43 5.15
CA GLN A 477 39.66 53.88 4.98
C GLN A 477 39.30 54.29 3.56
N LYS A 478 39.83 53.57 2.55
CA LYS A 478 39.48 53.79 1.13
C LYS A 478 37.99 53.60 0.84
N LYS A 479 37.35 52.56 1.40
CA LYS A 479 35.89 52.36 1.28
C LYS A 479 35.11 53.46 1.99
N MET A 480 35.58 53.93 3.14
CA MET A 480 34.94 55.01 3.88
C MET A 480 35.00 56.34 3.12
N ASP A 481 36.14 56.67 2.53
CA ASP A 481 36.30 57.87 1.70
C ASP A 481 35.34 57.80 0.50
N LEU A 482 35.25 56.64 -0.17
CA LEU A 482 34.30 56.40 -1.25
C LEU A 482 32.83 56.56 -0.82
N LEU A 483 32.45 56.05 0.36
CA LEU A 483 31.09 56.22 0.90
C LEU A 483 30.78 57.69 1.18
N LEU A 484 31.74 58.45 1.71
CA LEU A 484 31.60 59.88 1.98
C LEU A 484 31.49 60.71 0.69
N ASP A 485 32.22 60.33 -0.36
CA ASP A 485 32.15 60.96 -1.67
C ASP A 485 30.78 60.70 -2.32
N LEU A 486 30.30 59.44 -2.34
CA LEU A 486 28.98 59.08 -2.86
C LEU A 486 27.84 59.82 -2.14
N LEU A 487 27.94 59.96 -0.81
CA LEU A 487 26.99 60.76 -0.02
C LEU A 487 27.05 62.25 -0.37
N SER A 488 28.25 62.78 -0.57
CA SER A 488 28.44 64.19 -0.94
C SER A 488 27.90 64.50 -2.33
N GLU A 489 27.95 63.54 -3.25
CA GLU A 489 27.41 63.65 -4.60
C GLU A 489 25.88 63.58 -4.60
N LYS A 490 25.28 62.66 -3.85
CA LYS A 490 23.82 62.56 -3.72
C LYS A 490 23.16 63.74 -3.02
N MET A 491 23.84 64.44 -2.12
CA MET A 491 23.31 65.65 -1.48
C MET A 491 23.36 66.90 -2.38
N LYS A 492 24.14 66.87 -3.47
CA LYS A 492 24.21 67.96 -4.46
C LYS A 492 23.11 67.85 -5.52
N GLN A 493 22.62 66.65 -5.77
CA GLN A 493 21.42 66.36 -6.58
C GLN A 493 20.17 66.66 -5.75
#